data_AF-A0A349G8P1-F1
#
_entry.id   AF-A0A349G8P1-F1
#
_cell.length_a   1.000
_cell.length_b   1.000
_cell.length_c   1.000
_cell.angle_alpha   90.00
_cell.angle_beta   90.00
_cell.angle_gamma   90.00
#
_symmetry.space_group_name_H-M   'P 1'
#
loop_
_entity.id
_entity.type
_entity.pdbx_description
1 polymer ?
#
loop_
_entity_poly.entity_id
_entity_poly.type
_entity_poly.pdbx_seq_one_letter_code
_entity_poly.pdbx_strand_id
1 'polypeptide(L)'
;MIRSSYDSELYFMEWVVMKKIVVLLIGVILIVIIAFSMKGNVQGEEAQIVLDDSQETEVETLFPALKLKSYLSELVSVEFDGRFPGTPGNIAAAEFIRTSMMEIGIESPAFAKNYFMTFSAIIPIKLSKTTLVLETVDQKVEFVFGRDYVEFVTRNFAKGKGKFSGQFKIMDDPLNLYDFGDSDIVVYTLDAIKDISYDSLFNHILLEKNKPKMVLYESNQQNSGYFVLSPYSRMVTENDNQDGMLIYKVSQSVVEALLSHSGGILHAFTEVELSRIEMPNVVGMIDGSGETGYVIMAHFDHLGHNFDGTYNPGALDNASGVATMLALSEVLIKQGDPELDYY
;
A
#
# COMPACT_ATOMS: atom_id res chain seq x y z
N MET A 1 27.09 -47.21 45.13
CA MET A 1 26.24 -46.10 45.61
C MET A 1 25.87 -45.21 44.42
N ILE A 2 25.05 -45.69 43.48
CA ILE A 2 24.52 -44.91 42.34
C ILE A 2 23.15 -45.50 41.98
N ARG A 3 22.06 -44.98 42.56
CA ARG A 3 20.67 -45.30 42.14
C ARG A 3 19.60 -44.34 42.71
N SER A 4 19.84 -43.03 42.66
CA SER A 4 18.87 -42.04 43.20
C SER A 4 18.84 -40.70 42.46
N SER A 5 19.37 -40.60 41.24
CA SER A 5 19.36 -39.36 40.44
C SER A 5 18.44 -39.41 39.20
N TYR A 6 17.98 -40.59 38.79
CA TYR A 6 17.14 -40.76 37.60
C TYR A 6 15.65 -40.52 37.85
N ASP A 7 15.13 -40.90 39.02
CA ASP A 7 13.70 -40.76 39.31
C ASP A 7 13.28 -39.29 39.45
N SER A 8 14.15 -38.42 40.00
CA SER A 8 13.85 -36.99 40.21
C SER A 8 13.68 -36.19 38.91
N GLU A 9 14.43 -36.53 37.85
CA GLU A 9 14.28 -35.86 36.55
C GLU A 9 13.00 -36.32 35.84
N LEU A 10 12.64 -37.59 35.96
CA LEU A 10 11.41 -38.13 35.38
C LEU A 10 10.17 -37.44 35.97
N TYR A 11 10.08 -37.35 37.30
CA TYR A 11 8.98 -36.66 37.99
C TYR A 11 8.92 -35.16 37.65
N PHE A 12 10.06 -34.49 37.48
CA PHE A 12 10.09 -33.08 37.09
C PHE A 12 9.58 -32.89 35.66
N MET A 13 9.98 -33.77 34.73
CA MET A 13 9.56 -33.70 33.33
C MET A 13 8.07 -34.02 33.17
N GLU A 14 7.56 -35.05 33.88
CA GLU A 14 6.12 -35.36 33.93
C GLU A 14 5.30 -34.19 34.49
N TRP A 15 5.77 -33.52 35.56
CA TRP A 15 5.08 -32.37 36.15
C TRP A 15 5.02 -31.15 35.21
N VAL A 16 6.10 -30.85 34.49
CA VAL A 16 6.12 -29.78 33.47
C VAL A 16 5.19 -30.10 32.31
N VAL A 17 5.15 -31.35 31.85
CA VAL A 17 4.22 -31.81 30.81
C VAL A 17 2.77 -31.73 31.29
N MET A 18 2.47 -32.18 32.50
CA MET A 18 1.14 -32.04 33.11
C MET A 18 0.69 -30.58 33.19
N LYS A 19 1.57 -29.65 33.62
CA LYS A 19 1.24 -28.22 33.63
C LYS A 19 0.91 -27.67 32.25
N LYS A 20 1.67 -28.03 31.21
CA LYS A 20 1.39 -27.61 29.83
C LYS A 20 0.05 -28.18 29.32
N ILE A 21 -0.26 -29.43 29.65
CA ILE A 21 -1.54 -30.07 29.30
C ILE A 21 -2.71 -29.38 30.02
N VAL A 22 -2.59 -29.08 31.32
CA VAL A 22 -3.62 -28.37 32.08
C VAL A 22 -3.86 -26.95 31.54
N VAL A 23 -2.81 -26.21 31.18
CA VAL A 23 -2.95 -24.87 30.55
C VAL A 23 -3.61 -24.96 29.18
N LEU A 24 -3.25 -25.95 28.36
CA LEU A 24 -3.92 -26.22 27.07
C LEU A 24 -5.40 -26.57 27.24
N LEU A 25 -5.74 -27.43 28.21
CA LEU A 25 -7.14 -27.80 28.50
C LEU A 25 -7.96 -26.60 28.98
N ILE A 26 -7.39 -25.73 29.85
CA ILE A 26 -8.05 -24.50 30.28
C ILE A 26 -8.26 -23.54 29.10
N GLY A 27 -7.27 -23.40 28.21
CA GLY A 27 -7.39 -22.59 26.99
C GLY A 27 -8.47 -23.10 26.03
N VAL A 28 -8.53 -24.41 25.80
CA VAL A 28 -9.56 -25.04 24.97
C VAL A 28 -10.94 -24.90 25.61
N ILE A 29 -11.07 -25.05 26.93
CA ILE A 29 -12.33 -24.83 27.66
C ILE A 29 -12.79 -23.37 27.54
N LEU A 30 -11.89 -22.39 27.65
CA LEU A 30 -12.21 -20.97 27.43
C LEU A 30 -12.68 -20.69 26.00
N ILE A 31 -12.01 -21.25 24.98
CA ILE A 31 -12.41 -21.09 23.57
C ILE A 31 -13.78 -21.76 23.31
N VAL A 32 -14.06 -22.92 23.91
CA VAL A 32 -15.36 -23.59 23.81
C VAL A 32 -16.46 -22.82 24.54
N ILE A 33 -16.17 -22.20 25.70
CA ILE A 33 -17.12 -21.34 26.41
C ILE A 33 -17.44 -20.08 25.60
N ILE A 34 -16.44 -19.44 24.98
CA ILE A 34 -16.67 -18.28 24.09
C ILE A 34 -17.49 -18.71 22.86
N ALA A 35 -17.18 -19.85 22.24
CA ALA A 35 -17.93 -20.37 21.10
C ALA A 35 -19.38 -20.79 21.45
N PHE A 36 -19.63 -21.30 22.65
CA PHE A 36 -20.99 -21.56 23.15
C PHE A 36 -21.74 -20.28 23.53
N SER A 37 -21.04 -19.26 24.04
CA SER A 37 -21.62 -17.94 24.32
C SER A 37 -22.05 -17.19 23.05
N MET A 38 -21.61 -17.62 21.87
CA MET A 38 -22.05 -17.10 20.57
C MET A 38 -23.12 -17.97 19.87
N LYS A 39 -23.59 -19.06 20.50
CA LYS A 39 -24.64 -19.95 19.95
C LYS A 39 -25.60 -20.49 21.03
N GLY A 40 -26.56 -19.67 21.44
CA GLY A 40 -27.66 -20.11 22.31
C GLY A 40 -28.80 -19.11 22.45
N ASN A 41 -29.95 -19.41 21.82
CA ASN A 41 -31.26 -18.76 21.97
C ASN A 41 -31.34 -17.22 21.92
N VAL A 42 -31.50 -16.71 20.70
CA VAL A 42 -32.41 -15.58 20.46
C VAL A 42 -33.85 -16.06 20.72
N GLN A 43 -34.32 -15.85 21.95
CA GLN A 43 -35.74 -15.56 22.20
C GLN A 43 -35.80 -14.10 22.59
N GLY A 44 -36.42 -13.27 21.75
CA GLY A 44 -36.45 -11.83 21.95
C GLY A 44 -37.37 -11.45 23.10
N GLU A 45 -36.78 -11.07 24.22
CA GLU A 45 -37.16 -9.78 24.79
C GLU A 45 -36.25 -8.75 24.14
N GLU A 46 -36.82 -7.89 23.29
CA GLU A 46 -36.14 -6.69 22.85
C GLU A 46 -35.92 -5.83 24.10
N ALA A 47 -34.67 -5.79 24.56
CA ALA A 47 -34.22 -4.66 25.34
C ALA A 47 -34.30 -3.44 24.42
N GLN A 48 -35.46 -2.75 24.44
CA GLN A 48 -35.57 -1.42 23.92
C GLN A 48 -34.56 -0.57 24.69
N ILE A 49 -33.39 -0.39 24.08
CA ILE A 49 -32.66 0.86 24.23
C ILE A 49 -33.64 1.90 23.72
N VAL A 50 -34.34 2.55 24.65
CA VAL A 50 -35.04 3.80 24.35
C VAL A 50 -33.93 4.81 24.13
N LEU A 51 -33.39 4.78 22.91
CA LEU A 51 -32.81 5.96 22.32
C LEU A 51 -33.91 7.02 22.36
N ASP A 52 -33.55 8.23 22.75
CA ASP A 52 -34.47 9.34 22.64
C ASP A 52 -34.60 9.65 21.14
N ASP A 53 -35.68 9.16 20.52
CA ASP A 53 -35.99 9.34 19.09
C ASP A 53 -35.92 10.82 18.65
N SER A 54 -36.01 11.78 19.60
CA SER A 54 -35.83 13.20 19.31
C SER A 54 -34.40 13.59 18.90
N GLN A 55 -33.37 12.82 19.28
CA GLN A 55 -31.98 13.04 18.85
C GLN A 55 -31.61 12.27 17.57
N GLU A 56 -32.23 11.12 17.31
CA GLU A 56 -31.92 10.33 16.10
C GLU A 56 -32.31 11.09 14.82
N THR A 57 -33.42 11.84 14.87
CA THR A 57 -33.80 12.79 13.80
C THR A 57 -32.83 13.95 13.59
N GLU A 58 -32.02 14.31 14.58
CA GLU A 58 -31.06 15.41 14.44
C GLU A 58 -29.79 14.92 13.76
N VAL A 59 -29.23 13.77 14.19
CA VAL A 59 -27.98 13.20 13.66
C VAL A 59 -28.07 12.83 12.16
N GLU A 60 -29.19 12.29 11.68
CA GLU A 60 -29.39 12.04 10.23
C GLU A 60 -29.46 13.33 9.40
N THR A 61 -29.84 14.48 10.00
CA THR A 61 -29.82 15.78 9.31
C THR A 61 -28.47 16.51 9.41
N LEU A 62 -27.53 15.94 10.17
CA LEU A 62 -26.34 16.64 10.66
C LEU A 62 -25.10 16.41 9.79
N PHE A 63 -24.86 15.17 9.36
CA PHE A 63 -23.69 14.86 8.54
C PHE A 63 -23.95 15.28 7.08
N PRO A 64 -23.14 16.18 6.49
CA PRO A 64 -23.48 16.80 5.22
C PRO A 64 -23.09 15.89 4.04
N ALA A 65 -23.84 14.81 3.83
CA ALA A 65 -23.56 13.78 2.81
C ALA A 65 -23.46 14.36 1.38
N LEU A 66 -24.20 15.43 1.07
CA LEU A 66 -24.07 16.15 -0.21
C LEU A 66 -22.73 16.88 -0.34
N LYS A 67 -22.21 17.47 0.76
CA LYS A 67 -20.88 18.09 0.80
C LYS A 67 -19.78 17.04 0.68
N LEU A 68 -19.84 15.93 1.44
CA LEU A 68 -18.92 14.79 1.27
C LEU A 68 -18.87 14.34 -0.19
N LYS A 69 -20.02 14.14 -0.83
CA LYS A 69 -20.08 13.75 -2.24
C LYS A 69 -19.46 14.81 -3.15
N SER A 70 -19.65 16.10 -2.87
CA SER A 70 -19.01 17.20 -3.62
C SER A 70 -17.49 17.20 -3.45
N TYR A 71 -16.99 17.16 -2.21
CA TYR A 71 -15.56 17.10 -1.90
C TYR A 71 -14.90 15.88 -2.55
N LEU A 72 -15.53 14.71 -2.47
CA LEU A 72 -15.05 13.50 -3.13
C LEU A 72 -15.03 13.65 -4.65
N SER A 73 -16.10 14.18 -5.25
CA SER A 73 -16.21 14.34 -6.72
C SER A 73 -15.15 15.30 -7.27
N GLU A 74 -14.86 16.39 -6.55
CA GLU A 74 -13.79 17.32 -6.90
C GLU A 74 -12.42 16.66 -6.70
N LEU A 75 -12.19 15.98 -5.58
CA LEU A 75 -10.90 15.34 -5.30
C LEU A 75 -10.53 14.28 -6.35
N VAL A 76 -11.50 13.53 -6.88
CA VAL A 76 -11.28 12.50 -7.91
C VAL A 76 -11.33 13.02 -9.35
N SER A 77 -11.42 14.34 -9.55
CA SER A 77 -11.56 14.95 -10.86
C SER A 77 -10.30 14.82 -11.74
N VAL A 78 -10.44 15.14 -13.03
CA VAL A 78 -9.32 15.11 -13.99
C VAL A 78 -8.36 16.29 -13.77
N GLU A 79 -8.87 17.39 -13.23
CA GLU A 79 -8.13 18.60 -12.89
C GLU A 79 -7.03 18.34 -11.85
N PHE A 80 -7.22 17.35 -10.97
CA PHE A 80 -6.22 16.94 -9.98
C PHE A 80 -5.36 15.75 -10.41
N ASP A 81 -5.61 15.16 -11.58
CA ASP A 81 -4.78 14.14 -12.26
C ASP A 81 -4.24 13.02 -11.33
N GLY A 82 -5.08 12.52 -10.42
CA GLY A 82 -4.69 11.47 -9.46
C GLY A 82 -3.68 11.89 -8.38
N ARG A 83 -3.43 13.19 -8.21
CA ARG A 83 -2.80 13.83 -7.03
C ARG A 83 -1.42 13.30 -6.65
N PHE A 84 -0.60 12.85 -7.62
CA PHE A 84 0.74 12.33 -7.32
C PHE A 84 1.63 13.40 -6.66
N PRO A 85 2.35 13.08 -5.57
CA PRO A 85 2.98 14.10 -4.74
C PRO A 85 3.91 15.05 -5.53
N GLY A 86 3.76 16.36 -5.33
CA GLY A 86 4.53 17.39 -6.04
C GLY A 86 4.08 17.73 -7.47
N THR A 87 3.10 17.02 -8.04
CA THR A 87 2.51 17.40 -9.33
C THR A 87 1.62 18.65 -9.21
N PRO A 88 1.33 19.36 -10.32
CA PRO A 88 0.34 20.43 -10.33
C PRO A 88 -1.03 20.02 -9.76
N GLY A 89 -1.48 18.79 -10.03
CA GLY A 89 -2.74 18.25 -9.50
C GLY A 89 -2.72 18.01 -7.98
N ASN A 90 -1.57 17.61 -7.42
CA ASN A 90 -1.38 17.51 -5.97
C ASN A 90 -1.36 18.88 -5.29
N ILE A 91 -0.69 19.88 -5.89
CA ILE A 91 -0.71 21.27 -5.40
C ILE A 91 -2.13 21.85 -5.48
N ALA A 92 -2.85 21.62 -6.58
CA ALA A 92 -4.24 22.05 -6.74
C ALA A 92 -5.18 21.40 -5.71
N ALA A 93 -5.01 20.11 -5.41
CA ALA A 93 -5.76 19.43 -4.36
C ALA A 93 -5.44 20.00 -2.95
N ALA A 94 -4.18 20.35 -2.67
CA ALA A 94 -3.81 20.98 -1.40
C ALA A 94 -4.44 22.38 -1.24
N GLU A 95 -4.46 23.18 -2.31
CA GLU A 95 -5.16 24.46 -2.36
C GLU A 95 -6.69 24.30 -2.22
N PHE A 96 -7.28 23.28 -2.83
CA PHE A 96 -8.71 22.97 -2.68
C PHE A 96 -9.07 22.60 -1.23
N ILE A 97 -8.26 21.79 -0.56
CA ILE A 97 -8.46 21.45 0.86
C ILE A 97 -8.34 22.71 1.73
N ARG A 98 -7.32 23.55 1.49
CA ARG A 98 -7.14 24.83 2.19
C ARG A 98 -8.35 25.75 2.01
N THR A 99 -8.81 25.94 0.78
CA THR A 99 -9.99 26.77 0.47
C THR A 99 -11.24 26.19 1.11
N SER A 100 -11.43 24.87 1.09
CA SER A 100 -12.54 24.20 1.77
C SER A 100 -12.52 24.45 3.27
N MET A 101 -11.36 24.34 3.94
CA MET A 101 -11.22 24.67 5.37
C MET A 101 -11.60 26.13 5.66
N MET A 102 -11.12 27.08 4.85
CA MET A 102 -11.45 28.50 4.96
C MET A 102 -12.94 28.79 4.75
N GLU A 103 -13.60 28.10 3.82
CA GLU A 103 -15.05 28.24 3.56
C GLU A 103 -15.90 27.66 4.70
N ILE A 104 -15.41 26.63 5.40
CA ILE A 104 -16.06 26.09 6.60
C ILE A 104 -15.91 27.05 7.79
N GLY A 105 -14.85 27.87 7.80
CA GLY A 105 -14.50 28.79 8.90
C GLY A 105 -13.41 28.24 9.84
N ILE A 106 -12.74 27.16 9.46
CA ILE A 106 -11.60 26.58 10.18
C ILE A 106 -10.40 27.50 9.97
N GLU A 107 -9.63 27.79 11.02
CA GLU A 107 -8.47 28.68 10.94
C GLU A 107 -7.15 27.93 10.70
N SER A 108 -6.10 28.66 10.30
CA SER A 108 -4.74 28.11 10.21
C SER A 108 -4.10 28.13 11.59
N PRO A 109 -3.61 27.00 12.14
CA PRO A 109 -2.88 27.03 13.40
C PRO A 109 -1.60 27.85 13.28
N ALA A 110 -1.16 28.45 14.39
CA ALA A 110 -0.03 29.39 14.41
C ALA A 110 1.33 28.77 14.00
N PHE A 111 1.47 27.44 14.06
CA PHE A 111 2.66 26.73 13.59
C PHE A 111 2.66 26.46 12.07
N ALA A 112 1.50 26.54 11.42
CA ALA A 112 1.36 26.37 9.97
C ALA A 112 1.45 27.71 9.24
N LYS A 113 2.07 27.72 8.06
CA LYS A 113 2.21 28.93 7.25
C LYS A 113 1.02 29.02 6.29
N ASN A 114 -0.07 29.65 6.73
CA ASN A 114 -1.32 29.75 5.96
C ASN A 114 -1.82 28.35 5.55
N TYR A 115 -2.18 27.55 6.55
CA TYR A 115 -2.59 26.13 6.50
C TYR A 115 -1.50 25.15 6.04
N PHE A 116 -0.40 25.60 5.44
CA PHE A 116 0.64 24.70 4.94
C PHE A 116 1.74 24.42 5.96
N MET A 117 1.99 23.13 6.19
CA MET A 117 3.17 22.61 6.88
C MET A 117 3.97 21.77 5.87
N THR A 118 4.98 22.37 5.25
CA THR A 118 5.76 21.70 4.19
C THR A 118 6.82 20.77 4.75
N PHE A 119 7.10 19.70 4.01
CA PHE A 119 8.16 18.74 4.27
C PHE A 119 8.80 18.33 2.94
N SER A 120 9.93 17.64 2.97
CA SER A 120 10.55 17.11 1.75
C SER A 120 10.81 15.61 1.86
N ALA A 121 10.47 14.87 0.82
CA ALA A 121 10.82 13.46 0.68
C ALA A 121 11.52 13.22 -0.66
N ILE A 122 12.25 12.11 -0.75
CA ILE A 122 12.76 11.59 -2.02
C ILE A 122 11.72 10.61 -2.52
N ILE A 123 11.14 10.89 -3.67
CA ILE A 123 10.18 9.99 -4.32
C ILE A 123 10.67 9.65 -5.73
N PRO A 124 10.41 8.43 -6.22
CA PRO A 124 10.55 8.13 -7.64
C PRO A 124 9.40 8.79 -8.40
N ILE A 125 9.70 9.54 -9.46
CA ILE A 125 8.73 10.12 -10.40
C ILE A 125 8.79 9.30 -11.68
N LYS A 126 7.67 8.73 -12.11
CA LYS A 126 7.53 8.13 -13.44
C LYS A 126 7.52 9.24 -14.49
N LEU A 127 8.30 9.11 -15.56
CA LEU A 127 8.46 10.15 -16.60
C LEU A 127 7.80 9.77 -17.93
N SER A 128 7.49 8.48 -18.14
CA SER A 128 6.84 7.99 -19.36
C SER A 128 6.16 6.63 -19.14
N LYS A 129 5.37 6.20 -20.13
CA LYS A 129 4.62 4.92 -20.09
C LYS A 129 5.57 3.73 -20.07
N THR A 130 5.41 2.85 -19.08
CA THR A 130 6.11 1.56 -19.05
C THR A 130 5.62 0.65 -20.17
N THR A 131 6.54 -0.06 -20.84
CA THR A 131 6.19 -1.10 -21.82
C THR A 131 6.93 -2.41 -21.55
N LEU A 132 6.28 -3.53 -21.83
CA LEU A 132 6.85 -4.88 -21.83
C LEU A 132 6.32 -5.61 -23.06
N VAL A 133 7.22 -6.18 -23.86
CA VAL A 133 6.90 -6.78 -25.15
C VAL A 133 7.78 -8.00 -25.39
N LEU A 134 7.18 -9.15 -25.68
CA LEU A 134 7.87 -10.35 -26.13
C LEU A 134 7.90 -10.38 -27.66
N GLU A 135 9.09 -10.33 -28.25
CA GLU A 135 9.32 -10.50 -29.70
C GLU A 135 9.87 -11.90 -29.98
N THR A 136 9.33 -12.55 -31.00
CA THR A 136 9.71 -13.89 -31.46
C THR A 136 9.85 -13.88 -32.99
N VAL A 137 10.25 -15.00 -33.60
CA VAL A 137 10.37 -15.10 -35.06
C VAL A 137 9.03 -14.83 -35.77
N ASP A 138 7.91 -15.30 -35.20
CA ASP A 138 6.60 -15.31 -35.86
C ASP A 138 5.63 -14.24 -35.32
N GLN A 139 5.84 -13.76 -34.09
CA GLN A 139 4.92 -12.84 -33.41
C GLN A 139 5.59 -11.87 -32.45
N LYS A 140 4.91 -10.74 -32.22
CA LYS A 140 5.23 -9.72 -31.23
C LYS A 140 4.03 -9.55 -30.29
N VAL A 141 4.20 -9.89 -29.02
CA VAL A 141 3.17 -9.85 -27.98
C VAL A 141 3.42 -8.65 -27.08
N GLU A 142 2.56 -7.63 -27.17
CA GLU A 142 2.59 -6.46 -26.30
C GLU A 142 1.72 -6.72 -25.05
N PHE A 143 2.34 -6.69 -23.87
CA PHE A 143 1.64 -6.93 -22.61
C PHE A 143 0.98 -5.63 -22.09
N VAL A 144 -0.13 -5.77 -21.36
CA VAL A 144 -0.92 -4.65 -20.83
C VAL A 144 -0.43 -4.28 -19.42
N PHE A 145 0.08 -3.06 -19.25
CA PHE A 145 0.46 -2.53 -17.94
C PHE A 145 -0.72 -2.56 -16.95
N GLY A 146 -0.45 -2.82 -15.67
CA GLY A 146 -1.47 -2.93 -14.62
C GLY A 146 -2.23 -4.26 -14.62
N ARG A 147 -2.41 -4.89 -15.79
CA ARG A 147 -3.05 -6.22 -15.91
C ARG A 147 -2.00 -7.34 -15.94
N ASP A 148 -1.14 -7.32 -16.95
CA ASP A 148 -0.22 -8.42 -17.25
C ASP A 148 1.10 -8.26 -16.48
N TYR A 149 1.53 -7.02 -16.20
CA TYR A 149 2.71 -6.68 -15.41
C TYR A 149 2.62 -5.29 -14.76
N VAL A 150 3.41 -5.06 -13.71
CA VAL A 150 3.68 -3.74 -13.10
C VAL A 150 5.15 -3.63 -12.69
N GLU A 151 5.72 -2.42 -12.73
CA GLU A 151 7.03 -2.18 -12.10
C GLU A 151 6.95 -2.36 -10.56
N PHE A 152 8.00 -2.92 -9.97
CA PHE A 152 8.16 -3.05 -8.53
C PHE A 152 9.35 -2.20 -8.08
N VAL A 153 9.10 -0.90 -7.87
CA VAL A 153 10.13 0.07 -7.50
C VAL A 153 10.43 -0.03 -6.00
N THR A 154 11.70 -0.23 -5.68
CA THR A 154 12.22 -0.41 -4.31
C THR A 154 13.60 0.26 -4.21
N ARG A 155 14.23 0.30 -3.02
CA ARG A 155 15.65 0.67 -2.87
C ARG A 155 16.62 -0.13 -3.78
N ASN A 156 16.23 -1.33 -4.21
CA ASN A 156 17.02 -2.23 -5.05
C ASN A 156 16.90 -1.87 -6.55
N PHE A 157 16.05 -0.89 -6.89
CA PHE A 157 15.82 -0.38 -8.24
C PHE A 157 16.90 0.65 -8.57
N ALA A 158 17.86 0.31 -9.42
CA ALA A 158 18.76 1.32 -9.97
C ALA A 158 18.64 1.42 -11.47
N LYS A 159 18.80 2.67 -11.93
CA LYS A 159 19.37 3.08 -13.21
C LYS A 159 18.79 2.47 -14.50
N GLY A 160 17.72 1.68 -14.40
CA GLY A 160 16.90 1.17 -15.48
C GLY A 160 16.02 2.24 -16.14
N LYS A 161 16.49 3.49 -16.21
CA LYS A 161 15.90 4.49 -17.08
C LYS A 161 16.20 4.10 -18.53
N GLY A 162 15.17 3.97 -19.34
CA GLY A 162 15.29 3.72 -20.77
C GLY A 162 14.96 2.29 -21.17
N LYS A 163 15.48 1.90 -22.36
CA LYS A 163 15.07 0.70 -23.09
C LYS A 163 16.02 -0.46 -22.82
N PHE A 164 15.46 -1.59 -22.39
CA PHE A 164 16.12 -2.88 -22.27
C PHE A 164 15.60 -3.85 -23.34
N SER A 165 16.46 -4.74 -23.80
CA SER A 165 16.14 -5.76 -24.80
C SER A 165 17.14 -6.90 -24.68
N GLY A 166 16.67 -8.13 -24.49
CA GLY A 166 17.56 -9.29 -24.33
C GLY A 166 16.81 -10.61 -24.34
N GLN A 167 17.57 -11.71 -24.40
CA GLN A 167 17.03 -13.03 -24.07
C GLN A 167 16.77 -13.12 -22.57
N PHE A 168 15.80 -13.95 -22.20
CA PHE A 168 15.43 -14.20 -20.82
C PHE A 168 15.70 -15.66 -20.44
N LYS A 169 16.08 -15.88 -19.17
CA LYS A 169 16.22 -17.21 -18.60
C LYS A 169 15.16 -17.44 -17.53
N ILE A 170 14.48 -18.56 -17.61
CA ILE A 170 13.54 -19.00 -16.57
C ILE A 170 14.34 -19.73 -15.50
N MET A 171 14.09 -19.39 -14.23
CA MET A 171 14.83 -19.87 -13.08
C MET A 171 13.96 -20.81 -12.24
N ASP A 172 14.40 -22.06 -12.08
CA ASP A 172 13.71 -23.08 -11.28
C ASP A 172 14.14 -23.07 -9.79
N ASP A 173 15.33 -22.54 -9.48
CA ASP A 173 15.89 -22.40 -8.13
C ASP A 173 16.22 -20.92 -7.84
N PRO A 174 15.58 -20.29 -6.83
CA PRO A 174 15.82 -18.88 -6.47
C PRO A 174 17.16 -18.62 -5.78
N LEU A 175 17.86 -19.66 -5.33
CA LEU A 175 19.14 -19.56 -4.61
C LEU A 175 20.33 -20.03 -5.47
N ASN A 176 20.10 -20.59 -6.66
CA ASN A 176 21.18 -20.95 -7.59
C ASN A 176 21.67 -19.73 -8.41
N LEU A 177 22.25 -18.77 -7.70
CA LEU A 177 22.71 -17.48 -8.25
C LEU A 177 23.86 -17.61 -9.27
N TYR A 178 24.59 -18.74 -9.25
CA TYR A 178 25.65 -19.04 -10.22
C TYR A 178 25.09 -19.31 -11.64
N ASP A 179 23.79 -19.56 -11.77
CA ASP A 179 23.16 -19.98 -13.02
C ASP A 179 22.63 -18.81 -13.89
N PHE A 180 22.85 -17.56 -13.49
CA PHE A 180 22.54 -16.41 -14.36
C PHE A 180 23.34 -16.43 -15.67
N GLY A 181 24.60 -16.88 -15.63
CA GLY A 181 25.50 -16.89 -16.78
C GLY A 181 25.67 -15.49 -17.38
N ASP A 182 25.41 -15.36 -18.68
CA ASP A 182 25.39 -14.08 -19.41
C ASP A 182 23.96 -13.53 -19.62
N SER A 183 22.97 -14.02 -18.86
CA SER A 183 21.55 -13.65 -19.04
C SER A 183 21.25 -12.28 -18.46
N ASP A 184 21.00 -11.30 -19.33
CA ASP A 184 20.59 -9.94 -18.92
C ASP A 184 19.22 -9.89 -18.23
N ILE A 185 18.38 -10.90 -18.43
CA ILE A 185 17.01 -10.98 -17.93
C ILE A 185 16.78 -12.36 -17.30
N VAL A 186 16.22 -12.39 -16.08
CA VAL A 186 15.74 -13.62 -15.44
C VAL A 186 14.24 -13.55 -15.12
N VAL A 187 13.59 -14.71 -15.12
CA VAL A 187 12.16 -14.88 -14.86
C VAL A 187 11.98 -15.94 -13.79
N TYR A 188 11.35 -15.57 -12.67
CA TYR A 188 11.01 -16.49 -11.60
C TYR A 188 9.53 -16.87 -11.65
N THR A 189 9.25 -18.17 -11.68
CA THR A 189 7.89 -18.71 -11.53
C THR A 189 7.44 -18.65 -10.07
N LEU A 190 6.13 -18.72 -9.84
CA LEU A 190 5.55 -18.70 -8.50
C LEU A 190 5.99 -19.92 -7.68
N ASP A 191 6.17 -21.08 -8.32
CA ASP A 191 6.63 -22.31 -7.65
C ASP A 191 8.10 -22.23 -7.24
N ALA A 192 8.96 -21.62 -8.06
CA ALA A 192 10.36 -21.41 -7.73
C ALA A 192 10.53 -20.52 -6.48
N ILE A 193 9.72 -19.46 -6.34
CA ILE A 193 9.87 -18.46 -5.26
C ILE A 193 8.94 -18.66 -4.05
N LYS A 194 8.14 -19.74 -4.01
CA LYS A 194 7.14 -19.96 -2.95
C LYS A 194 7.72 -20.00 -1.52
N ASP A 195 8.96 -20.47 -1.38
CA ASP A 195 9.64 -20.70 -0.09
C ASP A 195 10.62 -19.57 0.29
N ILE A 196 10.68 -18.47 -0.48
CA ILE A 196 11.58 -17.33 -0.25
C ILE A 196 10.82 -15.99 -0.28
N SER A 197 11.15 -15.08 0.63
CA SER A 197 10.60 -13.72 0.57
C SER A 197 11.20 -12.95 -0.62
N TYR A 198 10.40 -12.11 -1.29
CA TYR A 198 10.88 -11.25 -2.38
C TYR A 198 12.09 -10.40 -1.96
N ASP A 199 12.14 -9.97 -0.69
CA ASP A 199 13.27 -9.24 -0.13
C ASP A 199 14.54 -10.07 -0.09
N SER A 200 14.44 -11.31 0.40
CA SER A 200 15.55 -12.25 0.41
C SER A 200 16.02 -12.48 -1.02
N LEU A 201 15.11 -12.78 -1.95
CA LEU A 201 15.42 -12.98 -3.36
C LEU A 201 16.18 -11.79 -3.96
N PHE A 202 15.62 -10.58 -3.93
CA PHE A 202 16.26 -9.42 -4.57
C PHE A 202 17.56 -9.00 -3.88
N ASN A 203 17.67 -9.14 -2.55
CA ASN A 203 18.94 -8.87 -1.85
C ASN A 203 20.02 -9.90 -2.22
N HIS A 204 19.69 -11.17 -2.45
CA HIS A 204 20.64 -12.17 -2.94
C HIS A 204 21.11 -11.83 -4.37
N ILE A 205 20.18 -11.56 -5.29
CA ILE A 205 20.53 -11.21 -6.68
C ILE A 205 21.40 -9.94 -6.73
N LEU A 206 21.14 -8.92 -5.89
CA LEU A 206 21.93 -7.69 -5.84
C LEU A 206 23.41 -7.89 -5.47
N LEU A 207 23.72 -8.90 -4.66
CA LEU A 207 25.09 -9.17 -4.21
C LEU A 207 25.95 -9.83 -5.29
N GLU A 208 25.33 -10.33 -6.36
CA GLU A 208 26.04 -10.99 -7.44
C GLU A 208 26.77 -10.02 -8.38
N LYS A 209 28.01 -10.38 -8.69
CA LYS A 209 28.86 -9.60 -9.60
C LYS A 209 28.30 -9.55 -11.01
N ASN A 210 27.73 -10.67 -11.47
CA ASN A 210 27.11 -10.83 -12.79
C ASN A 210 25.58 -10.82 -12.67
N LYS A 211 25.02 -9.98 -11.80
CA LYS A 211 23.56 -9.88 -11.60
C LYS A 211 22.84 -9.53 -12.91
N PRO A 212 21.63 -10.07 -13.14
CA PRO A 212 20.78 -9.68 -14.27
C PRO A 212 20.38 -8.20 -14.16
N LYS A 213 20.17 -7.58 -15.33
CA LYS A 213 19.74 -6.18 -15.44
C LYS A 213 18.24 -6.03 -15.24
N MET A 214 17.47 -7.09 -15.50
CA MET A 214 16.03 -7.15 -15.25
C MET A 214 15.61 -8.50 -14.62
N VAL A 215 14.71 -8.42 -13.64
CA VAL A 215 14.06 -9.56 -12.98
C VAL A 215 12.56 -9.45 -13.20
N LEU A 216 11.96 -10.49 -13.79
CA LEU A 216 10.52 -10.72 -13.75
C LEU A 216 10.22 -11.74 -12.65
N TYR A 217 9.19 -11.51 -11.84
CA TYR A 217 8.71 -12.50 -10.88
C TYR A 217 7.19 -12.66 -10.98
N GLU A 218 6.75 -13.91 -11.01
CA GLU A 218 5.33 -14.24 -11.05
C GLU A 218 4.61 -13.84 -9.76
N SER A 219 3.38 -13.35 -9.88
CA SER A 219 2.54 -13.06 -8.73
C SER A 219 1.06 -13.27 -9.05
N ASN A 220 0.38 -14.00 -8.18
CA ASN A 220 -1.07 -14.21 -8.19
C ASN A 220 -1.85 -13.08 -7.46
N GLN A 221 -1.17 -12.02 -7.02
CA GLN A 221 -1.78 -10.91 -6.27
C GLN A 221 -2.48 -9.89 -7.19
N GLN A 222 -3.46 -10.36 -7.96
CA GLN A 222 -4.34 -9.55 -8.79
C GLN A 222 -5.74 -9.50 -8.16
N ASN A 223 -6.36 -8.32 -8.12
CA ASN A 223 -7.78 -8.17 -7.82
C ASN A 223 -8.53 -7.92 -9.14
N SER A 224 -9.53 -8.76 -9.45
CA SER A 224 -10.33 -8.63 -10.68
C SER A 224 -9.51 -8.57 -11.98
N GLY A 225 -8.36 -9.26 -12.00
CA GLY A 225 -7.41 -9.29 -13.13
C GLY A 225 -6.37 -8.16 -13.15
N TYR A 226 -6.41 -7.21 -12.21
CA TYR A 226 -5.45 -6.10 -12.13
C TYR A 226 -4.54 -6.22 -10.91
N PHE A 227 -3.26 -5.92 -11.09
CA PHE A 227 -2.33 -5.73 -9.99
C PHE A 227 -2.67 -4.46 -9.24
N VAL A 228 -2.58 -4.51 -7.91
CA VAL A 228 -2.55 -3.30 -7.08
C VAL A 228 -1.30 -2.52 -7.46
N LEU A 229 -1.50 -1.34 -8.03
CA LEU A 229 -0.46 -0.33 -8.16
C LEU A 229 -0.19 0.22 -6.76
N SER A 230 0.99 -0.08 -6.22
CA SER A 230 1.56 0.63 -5.08
C SER A 230 2.59 1.58 -5.65
N PRO A 231 2.73 2.82 -5.14
CA PRO A 231 3.77 3.71 -5.66
C PRO A 231 5.13 3.05 -5.34
N TYR A 232 5.42 2.81 -4.06
CA TYR A 232 6.72 2.26 -3.62
C TYR A 232 6.55 1.34 -2.41
N SER A 233 7.15 0.14 -2.45
CA SER A 233 7.06 -0.83 -1.34
C SER A 233 8.06 -0.55 -0.20
N ARG A 234 9.02 0.36 -0.41
CA ARG A 234 10.00 0.81 0.57
C ARG A 234 10.41 2.26 0.35
N MET A 235 10.83 2.92 1.44
CA MET A 235 11.53 4.20 1.38
C MET A 235 12.76 4.09 0.47
N VAL A 236 12.90 5.05 -0.43
CA VAL A 236 14.09 5.29 -1.26
C VAL A 236 14.87 6.49 -0.70
N THR A 237 16.17 6.48 -0.91
CA THR A 237 17.13 7.46 -0.40
C THR A 237 18.01 7.98 -1.54
N GLU A 238 18.74 9.08 -1.31
CA GLU A 238 19.67 9.66 -2.29
C GLU A 238 20.79 8.69 -2.69
N ASN A 239 21.09 7.71 -1.83
CA ASN A 239 22.13 6.71 -2.08
C ASN A 239 21.67 5.56 -2.99
N ASP A 240 20.35 5.33 -3.14
CA ASP A 240 19.78 4.18 -3.84
C ASP A 240 19.83 4.32 -5.38
N ASN A 241 20.38 5.42 -5.91
CA ASN A 241 20.60 5.65 -7.35
C ASN A 241 21.79 4.85 -7.92
N GLN A 242 22.09 3.65 -7.38
CA GLN A 242 23.28 2.84 -7.64
C GLN A 242 22.95 1.34 -7.88
N ASP A 243 23.40 0.81 -9.01
CA ASP A 243 23.35 -0.57 -9.55
C ASP A 243 23.18 -1.75 -8.54
N GLY A 244 22.03 -2.44 -8.35
CA GLY A 244 20.62 -2.23 -8.76
C GLY A 244 20.13 -2.77 -10.12
N MET A 245 18.81 -3.02 -10.26
CA MET A 245 18.18 -3.69 -11.43
C MET A 245 16.70 -3.27 -11.68
N LEU A 246 16.16 -3.51 -12.88
CA LEU A 246 14.71 -3.44 -13.12
C LEU A 246 14.01 -4.67 -12.50
N ILE A 247 12.89 -4.44 -11.80
CA ILE A 247 12.09 -5.53 -11.21
C ILE A 247 10.63 -5.35 -11.63
N TYR A 248 10.09 -6.31 -12.37
CA TYR A 248 8.67 -6.34 -12.78
C TYR A 248 7.95 -7.49 -12.08
N LYS A 249 6.79 -7.20 -11.51
CA LYS A 249 5.82 -8.20 -11.07
C LYS A 249 4.96 -8.57 -12.28
N VAL A 250 4.86 -9.86 -12.60
CA VAL A 250 4.15 -10.34 -13.81
C VAL A 250 3.08 -11.38 -13.47
N SER A 251 2.07 -11.45 -14.32
CA SER A 251 0.96 -12.42 -14.20
C SER A 251 1.36 -13.79 -14.75
N GLN A 252 0.60 -14.82 -14.38
CA GLN A 252 0.76 -16.19 -14.90
C GLN A 252 0.75 -16.24 -16.44
N SER A 253 -0.12 -15.46 -17.10
CA SER A 253 -0.21 -15.43 -18.57
C SER A 253 1.05 -14.88 -19.25
N VAL A 254 1.81 -14.00 -18.59
CA VAL A 254 3.13 -13.57 -19.07
C VAL A 254 4.13 -14.72 -18.96
N VAL A 255 4.15 -15.43 -17.82
CA VAL A 255 5.06 -16.58 -17.62
C VAL A 255 4.76 -17.71 -18.60
N GLU A 256 3.49 -18.03 -18.84
CA GLU A 256 3.06 -19.01 -19.86
C GLU A 256 3.48 -18.61 -21.28
N ALA A 257 3.37 -17.33 -21.63
CA ALA A 257 3.83 -16.81 -22.92
C ALA A 257 5.36 -16.91 -23.07
N LEU A 258 6.11 -16.63 -22.01
CA LEU A 258 7.57 -16.74 -21.97
C LEU A 258 8.05 -18.21 -22.04
N LEU A 259 7.42 -19.11 -21.27
CA LEU A 259 7.66 -20.56 -21.32
C LEU A 259 7.44 -21.13 -22.72
N SER A 260 6.37 -20.71 -23.39
CA SER A 260 6.02 -21.16 -24.75
C SER A 260 6.99 -20.65 -25.83
N HIS A 261 7.82 -19.65 -25.53
CA HIS A 261 8.70 -18.97 -26.49
C HIS A 261 10.08 -18.69 -25.89
N SER A 262 10.72 -19.69 -25.28
CA SER A 262 12.00 -19.54 -24.56
C SER A 262 13.19 -19.00 -25.37
N GLY A 263 13.08 -18.94 -26.70
CA GLY A 263 14.07 -18.29 -27.60
C GLY A 263 13.75 -16.83 -27.96
N GLY A 264 12.68 -16.26 -27.41
CA GLY A 264 12.24 -14.88 -27.70
C GLY A 264 13.13 -13.80 -27.07
N ILE A 265 12.98 -12.58 -27.57
CA ILE A 265 13.59 -11.38 -27.02
C ILE A 265 12.53 -10.60 -26.25
N LEU A 266 12.82 -10.31 -24.98
CA LEU A 266 11.96 -9.47 -24.16
C LEU A 266 12.46 -8.03 -24.22
N HIS A 267 11.61 -7.14 -24.71
CA HIS A 267 11.83 -5.70 -24.75
C HIS A 267 11.07 -5.04 -23.60
N ALA A 268 11.76 -4.22 -22.81
CA ALA A 268 11.18 -3.46 -21.72
C ALA A 268 11.58 -1.99 -21.82
N PHE A 269 10.75 -1.09 -21.30
CA PHE A 269 11.07 0.31 -21.16
C PHE A 269 10.39 0.87 -19.92
N THR A 270 11.18 1.43 -19.01
CA THR A 270 10.72 2.18 -17.82
C THR A 270 11.51 3.47 -17.75
N GLU A 271 10.88 4.56 -17.33
CA GLU A 271 11.59 5.81 -17.05
C GLU A 271 11.10 6.37 -15.71
N VAL A 272 11.96 6.28 -14.70
CA VAL A 272 11.67 6.69 -13.34
C VAL A 272 12.88 7.45 -12.79
N GLU A 273 12.65 8.62 -12.19
CA GLU A 273 13.67 9.47 -11.58
C GLU A 273 13.48 9.58 -10.07
N LEU A 274 14.54 9.37 -9.28
CA LEU A 274 14.53 9.76 -7.87
C LEU A 274 14.69 11.27 -7.75
N SER A 275 13.66 11.96 -7.28
CA SER A 275 13.67 13.40 -7.08
C SER A 275 13.32 13.73 -5.63
N ARG A 276 14.04 14.69 -5.04
CA ARG A 276 13.65 15.31 -3.76
C ARG A 276 12.58 16.36 -4.06
N ILE A 277 11.37 16.14 -3.55
CA ILE A 277 10.21 17.02 -3.73
C ILE A 277 9.84 17.65 -2.38
N GLU A 278 9.54 18.95 -2.38
CA GLU A 278 8.85 19.63 -1.27
C GLU A 278 7.34 19.51 -1.45
N MET A 279 6.63 19.07 -0.41
CA MET A 279 5.19 18.77 -0.44
C MET A 279 4.50 19.42 0.75
N PRO A 280 3.26 19.91 0.60
CA PRO A 280 2.47 20.44 1.70
C PRO A 280 1.72 19.32 2.44
N ASN A 281 1.77 19.33 3.77
CA ASN A 281 0.59 18.96 4.54
C ASN A 281 -0.34 20.17 4.61
N VAL A 282 -1.65 19.95 4.60
CA VAL A 282 -2.67 20.98 4.85
C VAL A 282 -3.26 20.74 6.22
N VAL A 283 -3.20 21.74 7.09
CA VAL A 283 -3.59 21.65 8.50
C VAL A 283 -4.52 22.82 8.82
N GLY A 284 -5.69 22.50 9.35
CA GLY A 284 -6.60 23.47 9.96
C GLY A 284 -6.60 23.34 11.47
N MET A 285 -7.33 24.21 12.15
CA MET A 285 -7.57 24.13 13.59
C MET A 285 -8.93 24.71 13.94
N ILE A 286 -9.68 24.02 14.78
CA ILE A 286 -10.80 24.55 15.55
C ILE A 286 -10.28 24.67 16.99
N ASP A 287 -10.18 25.90 17.49
CA ASP A 287 -9.58 26.25 18.79
C ASP A 287 -10.57 25.99 19.93
N GLY A 288 -10.15 25.17 20.91
CA GLY A 288 -10.91 24.88 22.12
C GLY A 288 -10.54 25.81 23.27
N SER A 289 -11.28 25.74 24.37
CA SER A 289 -10.95 26.49 25.60
C SER A 289 -10.09 25.71 26.60
N GLY A 290 -9.78 24.43 26.33
CA GLY A 290 -9.00 23.53 27.17
C GLY A 290 -7.54 23.35 26.74
N GLU A 291 -6.93 22.26 27.22
CA GLU A 291 -5.54 21.86 26.88
C GLU A 291 -5.48 20.50 26.15
N THR A 292 -6.63 19.97 25.73
CA THR A 292 -6.78 18.63 25.14
C THR A 292 -7.49 18.71 23.80
N GLY A 293 -7.15 17.83 22.87
CA GLY A 293 -7.79 17.81 21.56
C GLY A 293 -7.53 16.53 20.77
N TYR A 294 -8.10 16.49 19.57
CA TYR A 294 -7.99 15.38 18.63
C TYR A 294 -7.33 15.82 17.33
N VAL A 295 -6.57 14.90 16.72
CA VAL A 295 -6.04 15.05 15.35
C VAL A 295 -6.86 14.12 14.45
N ILE A 296 -7.50 14.68 13.43
CA ILE A 296 -8.35 13.97 12.47
C ILE A 296 -7.69 14.10 11.10
N MET A 297 -7.11 13.02 10.59
CA MET A 297 -6.25 13.07 9.42
C MET A 297 -6.65 12.08 8.32
N ALA A 298 -6.45 12.52 7.07
CA ALA A 298 -6.42 11.68 5.88
C ALA A 298 -5.30 12.18 4.95
N HIS A 299 -4.64 11.27 4.22
CA HIS A 299 -3.72 11.68 3.16
C HIS A 299 -4.52 11.99 1.88
N PHE A 300 -4.04 12.96 1.10
CA PHE A 300 -4.75 13.44 -0.09
C PHE A 300 -4.02 13.10 -1.39
N ASP A 301 -2.79 12.63 -1.33
CA ASP A 301 -2.04 12.15 -2.49
C ASP A 301 -2.54 10.77 -2.98
N HIS A 302 -2.20 10.43 -4.22
CA HIS A 302 -2.40 9.09 -4.79
C HIS A 302 -1.43 8.87 -5.96
N LEU A 303 -1.67 7.85 -6.80
CA LEU A 303 -0.72 7.35 -7.81
C LEU A 303 -0.53 8.21 -9.09
N GLY A 304 -1.38 9.22 -9.32
CA GLY A 304 -1.28 10.07 -10.51
C GLY A 304 -1.69 9.42 -11.84
N HIS A 305 -1.22 10.03 -12.94
CA HIS A 305 -1.42 9.59 -14.32
C HIS A 305 -0.69 8.29 -14.72
N ASN A 306 -1.29 7.53 -15.65
CA ASN A 306 -0.76 6.27 -16.18
C ASN A 306 0.00 6.40 -17.52
N PHE A 307 0.16 7.62 -18.04
CA PHE A 307 0.77 7.93 -19.35
C PHE A 307 0.07 7.32 -20.58
N ASP A 308 -1.20 6.92 -20.45
CA ASP A 308 -2.03 6.40 -21.55
C ASP A 308 -3.36 7.16 -21.73
N GLY A 309 -3.47 8.34 -21.10
CA GLY A 309 -4.69 9.13 -21.03
C GLY A 309 -5.60 8.79 -19.84
N THR A 310 -5.25 7.76 -19.05
CA THR A 310 -5.92 7.48 -17.77
C THR A 310 -5.07 7.96 -16.58
N TYR A 311 -5.73 8.11 -15.43
CA TYR A 311 -5.12 8.42 -14.14
C TYR A 311 -5.79 7.61 -13.04
N ASN A 312 -5.16 7.60 -11.86
CA ASN A 312 -5.62 6.85 -10.71
C ASN A 312 -6.32 7.81 -9.72
N PRO A 313 -7.66 7.91 -9.71
CA PRO A 313 -8.38 8.93 -8.95
C PRO A 313 -8.27 8.78 -7.42
N GLY A 314 -7.90 7.63 -6.88
CA GLY A 314 -7.75 7.43 -5.43
C GLY A 314 -9.04 7.72 -4.66
N ALA A 315 -10.18 7.27 -5.19
CA ALA A 315 -11.50 7.59 -4.64
C ALA A 315 -11.69 7.03 -3.22
N LEU A 316 -11.35 5.74 -3.03
CA LEU A 316 -11.35 5.08 -1.72
C LEU A 316 -10.05 5.32 -0.95
N ASP A 317 -8.93 5.45 -1.68
CA ASP A 317 -7.58 5.60 -1.15
C ASP A 317 -6.97 6.91 -1.67
N ASN A 318 -7.07 8.04 -0.97
CA ASN A 318 -7.88 8.28 0.23
C ASN A 318 -8.69 9.59 0.11
N ALA A 319 -9.15 9.92 -1.10
CA ALA A 319 -10.04 11.06 -1.32
C ALA A 319 -11.32 10.96 -0.49
N SER A 320 -11.83 9.74 -0.23
CA SER A 320 -12.96 9.52 0.67
C SER A 320 -12.66 9.92 2.11
N GLY A 321 -11.45 9.65 2.63
CA GLY A 321 -11.06 10.09 3.96
C GLY A 321 -11.00 11.61 4.06
N VAL A 322 -10.39 12.29 3.08
CA VAL A 322 -10.32 13.76 3.03
C VAL A 322 -11.73 14.38 2.92
N ALA A 323 -12.58 13.83 2.05
CA ALA A 323 -13.97 14.28 1.90
C ALA A 323 -14.81 14.06 3.17
N THR A 324 -14.56 12.96 3.89
CA THR A 324 -15.21 12.65 5.18
C THR A 324 -14.71 13.59 6.28
N MET A 325 -13.40 13.87 6.32
CA MET A 325 -12.77 14.81 7.25
C MET A 325 -13.37 16.21 7.08
N LEU A 326 -13.39 16.77 5.87
CA LEU A 326 -13.98 18.09 5.59
C LEU A 326 -15.48 18.15 5.96
N ALA A 327 -16.24 17.11 5.62
CA ALA A 327 -17.66 17.01 5.97
C ALA A 327 -17.89 16.88 7.49
N LEU A 328 -16.99 16.21 8.22
CA LEU A 328 -17.01 16.13 9.68
C LEU A 328 -16.63 17.47 10.32
N SER A 329 -15.67 18.21 9.77
CA SER A 329 -15.30 19.53 10.27
C SER A 329 -16.44 20.55 10.17
N GLU A 330 -17.31 20.45 9.15
CA GLU A 330 -18.56 21.23 9.08
C GLU A 330 -19.53 20.96 10.24
N VAL A 331 -19.44 19.79 10.88
CA VAL A 331 -20.21 19.44 12.08
C VAL A 331 -19.49 19.94 13.33
N LEU A 332 -18.19 19.65 13.44
CA LEU A 332 -17.37 20.02 14.60
C LEU A 332 -17.32 21.53 14.85
N ILE A 333 -17.28 22.36 13.81
CA ILE A 333 -17.29 23.83 14.00
C ILE A 333 -18.64 24.37 14.54
N LYS A 334 -19.71 23.58 14.48
CA LYS A 334 -21.06 23.96 14.95
C LYS A 334 -21.44 23.30 16.28
N GLN A 335 -20.92 22.10 16.54
CA GLN A 335 -21.36 21.20 17.61
C GLN A 335 -20.24 20.39 18.28
N GLY A 336 -18.98 20.64 17.91
CA GLY A 336 -17.83 20.09 18.63
C GLY A 336 -17.82 20.56 20.08
N ASP A 337 -17.15 19.80 20.94
CA ASP A 337 -16.97 20.16 22.34
C ASP A 337 -16.09 21.43 22.41
N PRO A 338 -16.59 22.56 22.96
CA PRO A 338 -15.84 23.81 23.01
C PRO A 338 -14.67 23.78 24.01
N GLU A 339 -14.50 22.72 24.80
CA GLU A 339 -13.29 22.52 25.62
C GLU A 339 -12.16 21.81 24.84
N LEU A 340 -12.42 21.32 23.61
CA LEU A 340 -11.47 20.51 22.85
C LEU A 340 -10.97 21.19 21.58
N ASP A 341 -9.66 21.08 21.34
CA ASP A 341 -9.07 21.40 20.03
C ASP A 341 -9.38 20.29 19.01
N TYR A 342 -9.54 20.68 17.74
CA TYR A 342 -9.57 19.75 16.61
C TYR A 342 -8.59 20.19 15.52
N TYR A 343 -7.68 19.30 15.12
CA TYR A 343 -6.62 19.50 14.12
C TYR A 343 -6.80 18.59 12.90
#